data_AF-A0A6M9PLE1-F1
#
_entry.id   AF-A0A6M9PLE1-F1
#
_cell.length_a   1.000
_cell.length_b   1.000
_cell.length_c   1.000
_cell.angle_alpha   90.00
_cell.angle_beta   90.00
_cell.angle_gamma   90.00
#
_symmetry.space_group_name_H-M   'P 1'
#
loop_
_entity.id
_entity.type
_entity.pdbx_description
1 polymer ?
#
loop_
_entity_poly.entity_id
_entity_poly.type
_entity_poly.pdbx_seq_one_letter_code
_entity_poly.pdbx_strand_id
1 'polypeptide(L)'
;MQKRNWLILSHGFNMDGRASSLTITDKIPYLLESGIKPHVFSAITGIKDNRFPHQQFLAWGPAAFRFDFRHWIANQYGRGLFYKISTGLVSLLLAPFIALEKFFLGYSSQWSWAMPAYAHGLKLIRDGKVDLIYSTGGAWSAHLAGLWLKKKTGLPWIVEIHDPLVIRKNPDDSGFDKPKNRDAQFRQYLEKQICKYADLAWWFTDGALHYAKVRNPNLNTPNNAHGFMVLPGAEPPGGLSASKIHSYSEHLNLCHFGSLANDRSLSSILRALVALFNKFPEARECIRVHAYGAPLDPLTVEAVKNLQMEDILLAHGRLEKDAVTGKSGRERVIEKMQSADVLILLHGNDEWCAEYIPSKLYDYLWTGRPIWGITHRNPQLDQMLLDRSAYLSPQSDVKAIELAVERIWLDWRNQQLIEPKWLPVGVDQAAYRILSEVQKNTERSA
;
A
#
# COMPACT_ATOMS: atom_id res chain seq x y z
N MET A 1 -24.51 14.79 23.20
CA MET A 1 -23.48 14.54 22.18
C MET A 1 -23.25 13.04 22.09
N GLN A 2 -23.52 12.43 20.93
CA GLN A 2 -23.24 11.01 20.71
C GLN A 2 -21.72 10.80 20.89
N LYS A 3 -21.31 9.89 21.77
CA LYS A 3 -19.90 9.60 21.99
C LYS A 3 -19.32 9.00 20.68
N ARG A 4 -18.19 9.54 20.21
CA ARG A 4 -17.49 9.10 18.98
C ARG A 4 -16.23 8.31 19.32
N ASN A 5 -16.34 7.30 20.21
CA ASN A 5 -15.17 6.49 20.57
C ASN A 5 -15.03 5.32 19.59
N TRP A 6 -13.95 5.34 18.81
CA TRP A 6 -13.72 4.35 17.75
C TRP A 6 -12.62 3.38 18.17
N LEU A 7 -12.89 2.08 18.14
CA LEU A 7 -11.86 1.06 18.24
C LEU A 7 -11.27 0.79 16.85
N ILE A 8 -10.06 1.28 16.61
CA ILE A 8 -9.34 1.08 15.35
C ILE A 8 -8.45 -0.14 15.47
N LEU A 9 -8.69 -1.14 14.64
CA LEU A 9 -7.92 -2.37 14.56
C LEU A 9 -7.02 -2.31 13.32
N SER A 10 -5.70 -2.23 13.54
CA SER A 10 -4.72 -2.25 12.47
C SER A 10 -3.48 -3.06 12.88
N HIS A 11 -3.25 -4.22 12.29
CA HIS A 11 -2.07 -5.03 12.62
C HIS A 11 -0.77 -4.23 12.42
N GLY A 12 -0.64 -3.55 11.28
CA GLY A 12 0.46 -2.63 11.00
C GLY A 12 0.03 -1.20 11.26
N PHE A 13 0.51 -0.60 12.35
CA PHE A 13 0.27 0.80 12.68
C PHE A 13 1.60 1.46 13.04
N ASN A 14 1.89 2.62 12.46
CA ASN A 14 3.22 3.25 12.48
C ASN A 14 4.37 2.26 12.19
N MET A 15 4.10 1.29 11.33
CA MET A 15 5.08 0.33 10.86
C MET A 15 5.82 0.93 9.66
N ASP A 16 7.11 1.15 9.86
CA ASP A 16 7.98 1.76 8.86
C ASP A 16 8.07 0.92 7.57
N GLY A 17 8.11 1.60 6.42
CA GLY A 17 8.19 0.99 5.10
C GLY A 17 6.94 0.20 4.66
N ARG A 18 5.78 0.44 5.28
CA ARG A 18 4.52 -0.25 4.95
C ARG A 18 3.43 0.73 4.52
N ALA A 19 3.02 0.64 3.26
CA ALA A 19 1.91 1.42 2.72
C ALA A 19 0.62 1.24 3.53
N SER A 20 0.27 0.01 3.89
CA SER A 20 -0.94 -0.27 4.69
C SER A 20 -0.93 0.39 6.07
N SER A 21 0.26 0.58 6.66
CA SER A 21 0.40 1.33 7.90
C SER A 21 0.21 2.82 7.64
N LEU A 22 0.84 3.34 6.60
CA LEU A 22 0.78 4.76 6.23
C LEU A 22 -0.65 5.24 6.05
N THR A 23 -1.46 4.44 5.36
CA THR A 23 -2.84 4.80 5.03
C THR A 23 -3.66 5.12 6.29
N ILE A 24 -3.57 4.31 7.34
CA ILE A 24 -4.33 4.59 8.58
C ILE A 24 -3.66 5.68 9.42
N THR A 25 -2.33 5.74 9.47
CA THR A 25 -1.62 6.72 10.31
C THR A 25 -1.80 8.14 9.81
N ASP A 26 -1.82 8.33 8.50
CA ASP A 26 -2.02 9.64 7.88
C ASP A 26 -3.47 10.12 8.04
N LYS A 27 -4.45 9.23 8.22
CA LYS A 27 -5.84 9.60 8.51
C LYS A 27 -6.10 10.06 9.94
N ILE A 28 -5.25 9.69 10.90
CA ILE A 28 -5.48 9.97 12.32
C ILE A 28 -5.72 11.46 12.63
N PRO A 29 -4.91 12.41 12.12
CA PRO A 29 -5.13 13.84 12.36
C PRO A 29 -6.55 14.28 12.00
N TYR A 30 -7.04 13.92 10.81
CA TYR A 30 -8.40 14.26 10.36
C TYR A 30 -9.49 13.60 11.21
N LEU A 31 -9.28 12.36 11.68
CA LEU A 31 -10.22 11.71 12.59
C LEU A 31 -10.29 12.48 13.92
N LEU A 32 -9.14 12.85 14.50
CA LEU A 32 -9.09 13.63 15.74
C LEU A 32 -9.75 15.01 15.59
N GLU A 33 -9.47 15.72 14.49
CA GLU A 33 -10.07 17.02 14.17
C GLU A 33 -11.60 16.93 14.02
N SER A 34 -12.11 15.81 13.51
CA SER A 34 -13.57 15.55 13.44
C SER A 34 -14.22 15.18 14.79
N GLY A 35 -13.45 15.22 15.88
CA GLY A 35 -13.90 14.92 17.24
C GLY A 35 -14.00 13.43 17.56
N ILE A 36 -13.44 12.55 16.72
CA ILE A 36 -13.34 11.12 17.02
C ILE A 36 -12.29 10.89 18.10
N LYS A 37 -12.59 10.00 19.03
CA LYS A 37 -11.67 9.54 20.07
C LYS A 37 -11.21 8.13 19.75
N PRO A 38 -10.05 7.96 19.09
CA PRO A 38 -9.59 6.63 18.69
C PRO A 38 -9.00 5.87 19.87
N HIS A 39 -9.33 4.59 19.96
CA HIS A 39 -8.62 3.56 20.69
C HIS A 39 -7.96 2.64 19.66
N VAL A 40 -6.64 2.70 19.53
CA VAL A 40 -5.93 1.97 18.47
C VAL A 40 -5.31 0.70 19.02
N PHE A 41 -5.59 -0.42 18.37
CA PHE A 41 -4.92 -1.69 18.59
C PHE A 41 -4.03 -2.07 17.41
N SER A 42 -2.77 -2.39 17.69
CA SER A 42 -1.83 -2.88 16.67
C SER A 42 -0.99 -4.07 17.12
N ALA A 43 -0.23 -4.65 16.20
CA ALA A 43 0.88 -5.52 16.57
C ALA A 43 2.07 -4.67 17.07
N ILE A 44 3.04 -5.29 17.72
CA ILE A 44 4.28 -4.63 18.21
C ILE A 44 5.31 -4.34 17.08
N THR A 45 4.83 -4.26 15.83
CA THR A 45 5.66 -4.17 14.62
C THR A 45 6.01 -2.72 14.25
N GLY A 46 5.28 -1.74 14.78
CA GLY A 46 5.49 -0.31 14.55
C GLY A 46 5.62 0.51 15.83
N ILE A 47 5.75 1.83 15.68
CA ILE A 47 5.97 2.76 16.80
C ILE A 47 4.65 3.12 17.48
N LYS A 48 4.63 3.02 18.81
CA LYS A 48 3.47 3.44 19.60
C LYS A 48 3.23 4.95 19.46
N ASP A 49 1.98 5.31 19.19
CA ASP A 49 1.51 6.70 19.16
C ASP A 49 0.93 7.08 20.51
N ASN A 50 1.30 8.24 21.04
CA ASN A 50 0.90 8.69 22.38
C ASN A 50 -0.19 9.77 22.36
N ARG A 51 -0.68 10.18 21.18
CA ARG A 51 -1.75 11.19 21.05
C ARG A 51 -3.13 10.66 21.48
N PHE A 52 -3.27 9.34 21.58
CA PHE A 52 -4.50 8.64 21.92
C PHE A 52 -4.20 7.29 22.60
N PRO A 53 -5.18 6.63 23.23
CA PRO A 53 -4.99 5.28 23.75
C PRO A 53 -4.61 4.29 22.64
N HIS A 54 -3.32 3.95 22.58
CA HIS A 54 -2.76 2.96 21.67
C HIS A 54 -2.26 1.76 22.48
N GLN A 55 -2.77 0.56 22.19
CA GLN A 55 -2.32 -0.70 22.79
C GLN A 55 -1.74 -1.62 21.72
N GLN A 56 -0.59 -2.22 22.00
CA GLN A 56 0.09 -3.12 21.08
C GLN A 56 0.08 -4.54 21.66
N PHE A 57 -0.20 -5.53 20.81
CA PHE A 57 -0.32 -6.92 21.22
C PHE A 57 0.59 -7.83 20.40
N LEU A 58 1.13 -8.84 21.07
CA LEU A 58 1.79 -9.97 20.42
C LEU A 58 0.74 -10.94 19.89
N ALA A 59 0.90 -11.41 18.66
CA ALA A 59 0.10 -12.51 18.16
C ALA A 59 0.31 -13.79 19.01
N TRP A 60 -0.76 -14.56 19.23
CA TRP A 60 -0.72 -15.76 20.07
C TRP A 60 -0.28 -17.03 19.34
N GLY A 61 -0.44 -17.08 18.01
CA GLY A 61 -0.02 -18.23 17.21
C GLY A 61 1.47 -18.15 16.85
N PRO A 62 2.17 -19.29 16.76
CA PRO A 62 3.63 -19.32 16.69
C PRO A 62 4.18 -18.68 15.40
N ALA A 63 3.53 -18.85 14.24
CA ALA A 63 3.98 -18.24 13.00
C ALA A 63 3.88 -16.71 13.02
N ALA A 64 2.81 -16.18 13.62
CA ALA A 64 2.61 -14.74 13.72
C ALA A 64 3.43 -14.11 14.83
N PHE A 65 3.57 -14.78 15.98
CA PHE A 65 4.50 -14.36 17.01
C PHE A 65 5.91 -14.23 16.46
N ARG A 66 6.40 -15.22 15.69
CA ARG A 66 7.72 -15.15 15.04
C ARG A 66 7.82 -13.96 14.09
N PHE A 67 6.76 -13.65 13.35
CA PHE A 67 6.73 -12.49 12.46
C PHE A 67 6.82 -11.18 13.25
N ASP A 68 6.01 -11.01 14.28
CA ASP A 68 5.98 -9.82 15.15
C ASP A 68 7.32 -9.63 15.86
N PHE A 69 7.85 -10.70 16.46
CA PHE A 69 9.12 -10.71 17.18
C PHE A 69 10.29 -10.23 16.31
N ARG A 70 10.36 -10.67 15.04
CA ARG A 70 11.41 -10.23 14.11
C ARG A 70 11.37 -8.72 13.88
N HIS A 71 10.18 -8.15 13.68
CA HIS A 71 10.05 -6.71 13.47
C HIS A 71 10.33 -5.93 14.76
N TRP A 72 9.85 -6.43 15.89
CA TRP A 72 10.11 -5.83 17.19
C TRP A 72 11.61 -5.78 17.51
N ILE A 73 12.34 -6.89 17.38
CA ILE A 73 13.80 -6.91 17.58
C ILE A 73 14.49 -5.97 16.60
N ALA A 74 14.08 -5.94 15.33
CA ALA A 74 14.66 -5.05 14.34
C ALA A 74 14.47 -3.57 14.70
N ASN A 75 13.32 -3.20 15.26
CA ASN A 75 13.04 -1.83 15.68
C ASN A 75 13.83 -1.43 16.93
N GLN A 76 14.05 -2.36 17.87
CA GLN A 76 14.73 -2.09 19.14
C GLN A 76 16.26 -2.16 19.04
N TYR A 77 16.78 -3.10 18.26
CA TYR A 77 18.22 -3.45 18.25
C TYR A 77 18.86 -3.39 16.85
N GLY A 78 18.11 -2.97 15.83
CA GLY A 78 18.56 -3.02 14.44
C GLY A 78 18.69 -4.45 13.90
N ARG A 79 19.29 -4.61 12.73
CA ARG A 79 19.42 -5.91 12.02
C ARG A 79 20.81 -6.54 12.10
N GLY A 80 21.55 -6.24 13.18
CA GLY A 80 22.91 -6.72 13.43
C GLY A 80 23.01 -8.18 13.90
N LEU A 81 24.16 -8.53 14.50
CA LEU A 81 24.43 -9.90 14.99
C LEU A 81 23.40 -10.38 16.03
N PHE A 82 23.05 -9.52 16.99
CA PHE A 82 22.05 -9.82 18.00
C PHE A 82 20.69 -10.19 17.38
N TYR A 83 20.25 -9.44 16.37
CA TYR A 83 19.03 -9.76 15.62
C TYR A 83 19.12 -11.14 14.96
N LYS A 84 20.23 -11.47 14.29
CA LYS A 84 20.41 -12.77 13.63
C LYS A 84 20.34 -13.94 14.61
N ILE A 85 21.01 -13.83 15.76
CA ILE A 85 21.04 -14.87 16.79
C ILE A 85 19.67 -15.02 17.45
N SER A 86 19.11 -13.94 18.00
CA SER A 86 17.82 -13.97 18.72
C SER A 86 16.68 -14.46 17.84
N THR A 87 16.55 -13.92 16.62
CA THR A 87 15.49 -14.34 15.69
C THR A 87 15.71 -15.75 15.16
N GLY A 88 16.96 -16.20 15.03
CA GLY A 88 17.31 -17.58 14.68
C GLY A 88 16.88 -18.58 15.76
N LEU A 89 17.23 -18.31 17.02
CA LEU A 89 16.86 -19.15 18.16
C LEU A 89 15.34 -19.25 18.34
N VAL A 90 14.63 -18.11 18.31
CA VAL A 90 13.16 -18.10 18.39
C VAL A 90 12.54 -18.84 17.20
N SER A 91 13.09 -18.70 15.99
CA SER A 91 12.60 -19.45 14.83
C SER A 91 12.79 -20.96 14.99
N LEU A 92 13.92 -21.40 15.56
CA LEU A 92 14.20 -22.82 15.82
C LEU A 92 13.22 -23.39 16.86
N LEU A 93 13.03 -22.69 17.98
CA LEU A 93 12.09 -23.10 19.05
C LEU A 93 10.65 -23.19 18.55
N LEU A 94 10.23 -22.26 17.69
CA LEU A 94 8.86 -22.22 17.17
C LEU A 94 8.64 -23.12 15.97
N ALA A 95 9.70 -23.62 15.31
CA ALA A 95 9.61 -24.43 14.10
C ALA A 95 8.61 -25.59 14.17
N PRO A 96 8.61 -26.47 15.21
CA PRO A 96 7.64 -27.57 15.28
C PRO A 96 6.20 -27.08 15.41
N PHE A 97 5.96 -26.02 16.19
CA PHE A 97 4.63 -25.45 16.37
C PHE A 97 4.14 -24.73 15.12
N ILE A 98 5.03 -24.06 14.38
CA ILE A 98 4.73 -23.45 13.08
C ILE A 98 4.39 -24.53 12.05
N ALA A 99 5.12 -25.65 12.04
CA ALA A 99 4.84 -26.76 11.15
C ALA A 99 3.44 -27.34 11.41
N LEU A 100 3.09 -27.58 12.68
CA LEU A 100 1.75 -28.02 13.07
C LEU A 100 0.68 -26.99 12.68
N GLU A 101 0.89 -25.71 13.00
CA GLU A 101 -0.03 -24.62 12.64
C GLU A 101 -0.26 -24.54 11.12
N LYS A 102 0.81 -24.61 10.32
CA LYS A 102 0.74 -24.61 8.85
C LYS A 102 0.03 -25.86 8.32
N PHE A 103 0.26 -27.02 8.93
CA PHE A 103 -0.36 -28.28 8.54
C PHE A 103 -1.88 -28.30 8.81
N PHE A 104 -2.32 -27.79 9.96
CA PHE A 104 -3.74 -27.78 10.34
C PHE A 104 -4.52 -26.57 9.81
N LEU A 105 -3.92 -25.38 9.75
CA LEU A 105 -4.62 -24.15 9.36
C LEU A 105 -4.20 -23.64 8.00
N GLY A 106 -2.89 -23.53 7.75
CA GLY A 106 -2.36 -23.03 6.48
C GLY A 106 -2.55 -21.52 6.24
N TYR A 107 -2.74 -20.74 7.31
CA TYR A 107 -2.98 -19.29 7.26
C TYR A 107 -1.70 -18.44 7.18
N SER A 108 -1.88 -17.17 6.82
CA SER A 108 -0.83 -16.14 6.77
C SER A 108 -0.23 -15.88 8.16
N SER A 109 1.04 -15.46 8.21
CA SER A 109 1.79 -15.24 9.46
C SER A 109 1.36 -14.00 10.26
N GLN A 110 0.11 -13.58 10.17
CA GLN A 110 -0.46 -12.45 10.92
C GLN A 110 -1.85 -12.79 11.49
N TRP A 111 -2.39 -13.96 11.15
CA TRP A 111 -3.79 -14.32 11.41
C TRP A 111 -4.14 -14.31 12.91
N SER A 112 -3.25 -14.86 13.74
CA SER A 112 -3.51 -15.09 15.16
C SER A 112 -3.41 -13.83 16.01
N TRP A 113 -2.97 -12.70 15.44
CA TRP A 113 -3.12 -11.38 16.07
C TRP A 113 -4.60 -11.00 16.29
N ALA A 114 -5.52 -11.60 15.53
CA ALA A 114 -6.95 -11.38 15.73
C ALA A 114 -7.43 -11.78 17.15
N MET A 115 -6.77 -12.76 17.79
CA MET A 115 -7.18 -13.27 19.10
C MET A 115 -6.98 -12.27 20.24
N PRO A 116 -5.77 -11.71 20.49
CA PRO A 116 -5.59 -10.68 21.51
C PRO A 116 -6.40 -9.42 21.18
N ALA A 117 -6.44 -9.00 19.90
CA ALA A 117 -7.23 -7.84 19.49
C ALA A 117 -8.72 -8.00 19.84
N TYR A 118 -9.29 -9.18 19.62
CA TYR A 118 -10.65 -9.50 20.03
C TYR A 118 -10.83 -9.55 21.55
N ALA A 119 -9.95 -10.25 22.29
CA ALA A 119 -10.09 -10.40 23.73
C ALA A 119 -10.04 -9.05 24.46
N HIS A 120 -9.06 -8.21 24.12
CA HIS A 120 -8.93 -6.87 24.69
C HIS A 120 -10.01 -5.92 24.15
N GLY A 121 -10.44 -6.09 22.91
CA GLY A 121 -11.46 -5.25 22.29
C GLY A 121 -12.81 -5.47 22.92
N LEU A 122 -13.15 -6.73 23.20
CA LEU A 122 -14.38 -7.10 23.90
C LEU A 122 -14.40 -6.55 25.33
N LYS A 123 -13.26 -6.57 26.03
CA LYS A 123 -13.14 -5.92 27.34
C LYS A 123 -13.39 -4.42 27.24
N LEU A 124 -12.75 -3.75 26.29
CA LEU A 124 -12.88 -2.30 26.10
C LEU A 124 -14.32 -1.88 25.74
N ILE A 125 -15.00 -2.67 24.92
CA ILE A 125 -16.41 -2.48 24.57
C ILE A 125 -17.30 -2.66 25.81
N ARG A 126 -17.08 -3.70 26.62
CA ARG A 126 -17.84 -3.95 27.86
C ARG A 126 -17.66 -2.85 28.91
N ASP A 127 -16.50 -2.22 28.93
CA ASP A 127 -16.23 -1.04 29.77
C ASP A 127 -16.98 0.23 29.28
N GLY A 128 -17.74 0.16 28.19
CA GLY A 128 -18.48 1.31 27.64
C GLY A 128 -17.59 2.38 26.99
N LYS A 129 -16.40 1.99 26.52
CA LYS A 129 -15.39 2.90 25.94
C LYS A 129 -15.37 2.91 24.41
N VAL A 130 -16.24 2.14 23.76
CA VAL A 130 -16.26 1.97 22.30
C VAL A 130 -17.68 1.98 21.81
N ASP A 131 -17.94 2.79 20.80
CA ASP A 131 -19.24 2.95 20.16
C ASP A 131 -19.22 2.46 18.70
N LEU A 132 -18.03 2.32 18.10
CA LEU A 132 -17.83 1.86 16.72
C LEU A 132 -16.51 1.08 16.59
N ILE A 133 -16.52 0.02 15.79
CA ILE A 133 -15.35 -0.77 15.44
C ILE A 133 -14.91 -0.40 14.03
N TYR A 134 -13.64 -0.04 13.84
CA TYR A 134 -13.05 0.24 12.54
C TYR A 134 -11.88 -0.72 12.30
N SER A 135 -12.01 -1.66 11.36
CA SER A 135 -10.87 -2.48 10.94
C SER A 135 -10.32 -2.02 9.60
N THR A 136 -9.01 -1.84 9.54
CA THR A 136 -8.30 -1.38 8.34
C THR A 136 -7.35 -2.46 7.80
N GLY A 137 -7.14 -2.43 6.48
CA GLY A 137 -6.46 -3.45 5.69
C GLY A 137 -4.96 -3.62 5.93
N GLY A 138 -4.31 -4.26 4.95
CA GLY A 138 -2.95 -4.81 5.05
C GLY A 138 -2.95 -6.25 5.55
N ALA A 139 -3.31 -6.45 6.82
CA ALA A 139 -3.45 -7.78 7.41
C ALA A 139 -4.94 -8.13 7.62
N TRP A 140 -5.40 -9.24 7.03
CA TRP A 140 -6.80 -9.64 7.18
C TRP A 140 -7.19 -9.99 8.62
N SER A 141 -6.23 -10.19 9.53
CA SER A 141 -6.49 -10.45 10.96
C SER A 141 -7.21 -9.30 11.66
N ALA A 142 -7.01 -8.06 11.23
CA ALA A 142 -7.77 -6.92 11.74
C ALA A 142 -9.26 -7.02 11.42
N HIS A 143 -9.59 -7.44 10.19
CA HIS A 143 -10.99 -7.67 9.80
C HIS A 143 -11.59 -8.87 10.52
N LEU A 144 -10.81 -9.93 10.77
CA LEU A 144 -11.28 -11.08 11.55
C LEU A 144 -11.64 -10.67 13.00
N ALA A 145 -10.78 -9.91 13.67
CA ALA A 145 -11.08 -9.39 15.00
C ALA A 145 -12.33 -8.49 14.98
N GLY A 146 -12.44 -7.60 13.99
CA GLY A 146 -13.62 -6.75 13.81
C GLY A 146 -14.91 -7.55 13.63
N LEU A 147 -14.89 -8.58 12.79
CA LEU A 147 -16.02 -9.49 12.58
C LEU A 147 -16.44 -10.19 13.87
N TRP A 148 -15.48 -10.70 14.65
CA TRP A 148 -15.77 -11.36 15.92
C TRP A 148 -16.40 -10.40 16.93
N LEU A 149 -15.88 -9.17 17.02
CA LEU A 149 -16.44 -8.13 17.88
C LEU A 149 -17.85 -7.72 17.44
N LYS A 150 -18.08 -7.48 16.13
CA LYS A 150 -19.42 -7.19 15.57
C LYS A 150 -20.41 -8.28 15.92
N LYS A 151 -20.09 -9.54 15.64
CA LYS A 151 -20.98 -10.68 15.93
C LYS A 151 -21.26 -10.85 17.42
N LYS A 152 -20.30 -10.52 18.29
CA LYS A 152 -20.45 -10.68 19.74
C LYS A 152 -21.19 -9.53 20.41
N THR A 153 -21.06 -8.31 19.90
CA THR A 153 -21.49 -7.09 20.59
C THR A 153 -22.60 -6.33 19.86
N GLY A 154 -22.79 -6.57 18.56
CA GLY A 154 -23.74 -5.84 17.73
C GLY A 154 -23.29 -4.43 17.34
N LEU A 155 -22.21 -3.90 17.92
CA LEU A 155 -21.72 -2.54 17.65
C LEU A 155 -21.48 -2.31 16.15
N PRO A 156 -21.70 -1.08 15.64
CA PRO A 156 -21.33 -0.72 14.28
C PRO A 156 -19.89 -1.11 13.94
N TRP A 157 -19.70 -1.71 12.77
CA TRP A 157 -18.42 -2.17 12.24
C TRP A 157 -18.22 -1.64 10.83
N ILE A 158 -17.18 -0.84 10.66
CA ILE A 158 -16.76 -0.27 9.38
C ILE A 158 -15.43 -0.89 8.94
N VAL A 159 -15.27 -1.11 7.64
CA VAL A 159 -14.17 -1.92 7.07
C VAL A 159 -13.48 -1.22 5.91
N GLU A 160 -12.17 -1.03 6.02
CA GLU A 160 -11.33 -0.55 4.92
C GLU A 160 -10.50 -1.68 4.30
N ILE A 161 -10.74 -1.98 3.03
CA ILE A 161 -10.05 -3.03 2.28
C ILE A 161 -9.04 -2.39 1.34
N HIS A 162 -7.76 -2.72 1.53
CA HIS A 162 -6.66 -2.14 0.73
C HIS A 162 -6.53 -2.84 -0.61
N ASP A 163 -6.09 -4.09 -0.57
CA ASP A 163 -5.97 -4.98 -1.72
C ASP A 163 -7.18 -5.93 -1.78
N PRO A 164 -7.56 -6.44 -2.97
CA PRO A 164 -8.63 -7.42 -3.08
C PRO A 164 -8.35 -8.66 -2.22
N LEU A 165 -9.32 -9.05 -1.39
CA LEU A 165 -9.21 -10.24 -0.53
C LEU A 165 -9.18 -11.54 -1.35
N VAL A 166 -9.86 -11.54 -2.50
CA VAL A 166 -9.87 -12.63 -3.47
C VAL A 166 -9.04 -12.21 -4.68
N ILE A 167 -7.95 -12.93 -4.92
CA ILE A 167 -7.09 -12.73 -6.08
C ILE A 167 -7.58 -13.61 -7.22
N ARG A 168 -7.90 -12.99 -8.36
CA ARG A 168 -8.30 -13.67 -9.60
C ARG A 168 -7.13 -14.37 -10.26
N LYS A 169 -7.40 -15.41 -11.05
CA LYS A 169 -6.38 -16.20 -11.75
C LYS A 169 -6.07 -15.70 -13.16
N ASN A 170 -7.03 -15.05 -13.81
CA ASN A 170 -6.93 -14.55 -15.18
C ASN A 170 -8.07 -13.52 -15.46
N PRO A 171 -8.10 -12.86 -16.63
CA PRO A 171 -9.12 -11.86 -16.98
C PRO A 171 -10.55 -12.38 -17.04
N ASP A 172 -10.76 -13.70 -17.20
CA ASP A 172 -12.08 -14.33 -17.31
C ASP A 172 -12.59 -14.89 -15.96
N ASP A 173 -11.70 -15.04 -14.98
CA ASP A 173 -12.03 -15.57 -13.66
C ASP A 173 -12.74 -14.53 -12.81
N SER A 174 -14.03 -14.67 -12.54
CA SER A 174 -14.76 -13.74 -11.65
C SER A 174 -14.46 -13.95 -10.15
N GLY A 175 -13.64 -14.94 -9.79
CA GLY A 175 -13.23 -15.24 -8.42
C GLY A 175 -14.25 -16.07 -7.61
N PHE A 176 -15.18 -16.76 -8.29
CA PHE A 176 -16.15 -17.66 -7.63
C PHE A 176 -15.53 -18.99 -7.22
N ASP A 177 -14.54 -19.46 -7.98
CA ASP A 177 -13.86 -20.71 -7.70
C ASP A 177 -13.28 -20.72 -6.30
N LYS A 178 -13.43 -21.84 -5.61
CA LYS A 178 -12.76 -22.05 -4.32
C LYS A 178 -11.23 -22.08 -4.53
N PRO A 179 -10.46 -21.20 -3.90
CA PRO A 179 -9.00 -21.19 -4.03
C PRO A 179 -8.38 -22.49 -3.52
N LYS A 180 -7.19 -22.86 -4.04
CA LYS A 180 -6.49 -24.08 -3.61
C LYS A 180 -5.94 -24.00 -2.18
N ASN A 181 -5.38 -22.85 -1.80
CA ASN A 181 -4.78 -22.64 -0.48
C ASN A 181 -5.83 -22.22 0.57
N ARG A 182 -5.73 -22.75 1.78
CA ARG A 182 -6.59 -22.45 2.93
C ARG A 182 -6.61 -20.96 3.31
N ASP A 183 -5.47 -20.25 3.23
CA ASP A 183 -5.45 -18.79 3.48
C ASP A 183 -6.33 -18.03 2.49
N ALA A 184 -6.24 -18.36 1.20
CA ALA A 184 -7.05 -17.72 0.17
C ALA A 184 -8.54 -18.09 0.29
N GLN A 185 -8.85 -19.34 0.64
CA GLN A 185 -10.22 -19.75 0.97
C GLN A 185 -10.77 -18.95 2.15
N PHE A 186 -9.95 -18.71 3.17
CA PHE A 186 -10.36 -17.93 4.34
C PHE A 186 -10.59 -16.46 3.98
N ARG A 187 -9.75 -15.85 3.15
CA ARG A 187 -9.98 -14.48 2.66
C ARG A 187 -11.26 -14.36 1.84
N GLN A 188 -11.55 -15.33 0.98
CA GLN A 188 -12.82 -15.40 0.24
C GLN A 188 -14.02 -15.52 1.20
N TYR A 189 -13.93 -16.38 2.21
CA TYR A 189 -14.94 -16.46 3.27
C TYR A 189 -15.09 -15.11 3.99
N LEU A 190 -13.99 -14.46 4.34
CA LEU A 190 -13.96 -13.21 5.08
C LEU A 190 -14.58 -12.06 4.28
N GLU A 191 -14.31 -11.97 2.97
CA GLU A 191 -14.97 -11.02 2.07
C GLU A 191 -16.50 -11.20 2.14
N LYS A 192 -16.99 -12.44 2.04
CA LYS A 192 -18.43 -12.75 2.19
C LYS A 192 -18.98 -12.35 3.55
N GLN A 193 -18.21 -12.52 4.62
CA GLN A 193 -18.62 -12.07 5.96
C GLN A 193 -18.66 -10.55 6.07
N ILE A 194 -17.68 -9.84 5.49
CA ILE A 194 -17.66 -8.37 5.47
C ILE A 194 -18.89 -7.84 4.73
N CYS A 195 -19.15 -8.31 3.51
CA CYS A 195 -20.31 -7.89 2.70
C CYS A 195 -21.65 -8.16 3.40
N LYS A 196 -21.69 -9.16 4.29
CA LYS A 196 -22.91 -9.52 5.04
C LYS A 196 -23.07 -8.75 6.36
N TYR A 197 -21.99 -8.54 7.12
CA TYR A 197 -22.08 -8.12 8.53
C TYR A 197 -21.52 -6.74 8.82
N ALA A 198 -20.68 -6.17 7.95
CA ALA A 198 -20.24 -4.79 8.13
C ALA A 198 -21.41 -3.84 7.92
N ASP A 199 -21.39 -2.69 8.58
CA ASP A 199 -22.34 -1.61 8.32
C ASP A 199 -21.86 -0.81 7.10
N LEU A 200 -20.55 -0.51 7.06
CA LEU A 200 -19.87 0.12 5.93
C LEU A 200 -18.65 -0.70 5.52
N ALA A 201 -18.42 -0.83 4.22
CA ALA A 201 -17.19 -1.39 3.67
C ALA A 201 -16.72 -0.57 2.48
N TRP A 202 -15.41 -0.36 2.34
CA TRP A 202 -14.87 0.28 1.14
C TRP A 202 -13.60 -0.36 0.63
N TRP A 203 -13.39 -0.17 -0.67
CA TRP A 203 -12.24 -0.64 -1.44
C TRP A 203 -11.51 0.54 -2.06
N PHE A 204 -10.23 0.37 -2.37
CA PHE A 204 -9.40 1.42 -2.96
C PHE A 204 -9.57 1.61 -4.46
N THR A 205 -10.28 0.73 -5.14
CA THR A 205 -10.50 0.82 -6.59
C THR A 205 -11.91 0.43 -6.94
N ASP A 206 -12.41 0.96 -8.06
CA ASP A 206 -13.70 0.58 -8.61
C ASP A 206 -13.69 -0.89 -9.07
N GLY A 207 -12.55 -1.36 -9.59
CA GLY A 207 -12.35 -2.76 -9.97
C GLY A 207 -12.53 -3.72 -8.78
N ALA A 208 -11.86 -3.45 -7.66
CA ALA A 208 -11.96 -4.29 -6.47
C ALA A 208 -13.38 -4.27 -5.87
N LEU A 209 -14.04 -3.10 -5.82
CA LEU A 209 -15.44 -2.99 -5.40
C LEU A 209 -16.38 -3.77 -6.34
N HIS A 210 -16.20 -3.62 -7.65
CA HIS A 210 -17.00 -4.29 -8.66
C HIS A 210 -16.93 -5.81 -8.48
N TYR A 211 -15.73 -6.38 -8.42
CA TYR A 211 -15.57 -7.83 -8.30
C TYR A 211 -15.99 -8.36 -6.93
N ALA A 212 -15.81 -7.59 -5.85
CA ALA A 212 -16.40 -7.94 -4.55
C ALA A 212 -17.93 -8.01 -4.62
N LYS A 213 -18.59 -7.10 -5.35
CA LYS A 213 -20.04 -7.11 -5.58
C LYS A 213 -20.50 -8.26 -6.48
N VAL A 214 -19.74 -8.58 -7.54
CA VAL A 214 -20.01 -9.75 -8.41
C VAL A 214 -20.05 -11.03 -7.58
N ARG A 215 -19.05 -11.23 -6.70
CA ARG A 215 -18.99 -12.41 -5.81
C ARG A 215 -20.03 -12.39 -4.69
N ASN A 216 -20.42 -11.20 -4.24
CA ASN A 216 -21.32 -11.00 -3.10
C ASN A 216 -22.48 -10.07 -3.51
N PRO A 217 -23.48 -10.58 -4.25
CA PRO A 217 -24.58 -9.77 -4.79
C PRO A 217 -25.49 -9.16 -3.72
N ASN A 218 -25.37 -9.61 -2.46
CA ASN A 218 -26.02 -9.02 -1.31
C ASN A 218 -25.40 -7.68 -0.86
N LEU A 219 -24.20 -7.33 -1.33
CA LEU A 219 -23.58 -6.03 -1.02
C LEU A 219 -24.49 -4.90 -1.53
N ASN A 220 -24.70 -3.86 -0.72
CA ASN A 220 -25.62 -2.75 -0.99
C ASN A 220 -27.11 -3.15 -1.04
N THR A 221 -27.50 -4.29 -0.45
CA THR A 221 -28.92 -4.65 -0.25
C THR A 221 -29.33 -4.45 1.21
N PRO A 222 -30.64 -4.39 1.53
CA PRO A 222 -31.09 -4.26 2.92
C PRO A 222 -30.48 -5.34 3.84
N ASN A 223 -30.15 -4.95 5.08
CA ASN A 223 -29.52 -5.80 6.09
C ASN A 223 -28.12 -6.36 5.74
N ASN A 224 -27.45 -5.78 4.75
CA ASN A 224 -26.08 -6.10 4.36
C ASN A 224 -25.23 -4.83 4.31
N ALA A 225 -23.92 -4.98 4.11
CA ALA A 225 -23.00 -3.84 4.13
C ALA A 225 -23.29 -2.84 3.02
N HIS A 226 -23.10 -1.55 3.34
CA HIS A 226 -23.02 -0.50 2.33
C HIS A 226 -21.57 -0.41 1.81
N GLY A 227 -21.38 -0.79 0.55
CA GLY A 227 -20.10 -0.82 -0.15
C GLY A 227 -19.86 0.40 -1.04
N PHE A 228 -18.70 1.06 -0.91
CA PHE A 228 -18.29 2.19 -1.75
C PHE A 228 -16.78 2.20 -2.03
N MET A 229 -16.32 3.08 -2.93
CA MET A 229 -14.90 3.23 -3.29
C MET A 229 -14.31 4.48 -2.63
N VAL A 230 -13.08 4.36 -2.12
CA VAL A 230 -12.29 5.49 -1.56
C VAL A 230 -10.83 5.33 -1.97
N LEU A 231 -10.29 6.26 -2.75
CA LEU A 231 -8.85 6.35 -2.93
C LEU A 231 -8.19 6.77 -1.61
N PRO A 232 -7.11 6.10 -1.13
CA PRO A 232 -6.48 6.43 0.16
C PRO A 232 -5.75 7.77 0.16
N GLY A 233 -5.28 8.22 -1.01
CA GLY A 233 -4.48 9.44 -1.15
C GLY A 233 -3.13 9.37 -0.45
N ALA A 234 -2.44 10.51 -0.43
CA ALA A 234 -1.21 10.74 0.32
C ALA A 234 -1.23 12.16 0.91
N GLU A 235 -0.53 12.34 2.04
CA GLU A 235 -0.28 13.68 2.56
C GLU A 235 0.57 14.51 1.59
N PRO A 236 0.37 15.84 1.54
CA PRO A 236 1.20 16.72 0.74
C PRO A 236 2.68 16.51 1.10
N PRO A 237 3.49 15.98 0.18
CA PRO A 237 4.87 15.63 0.44
C PRO A 237 5.69 16.84 0.92
N GLY A 238 6.21 16.79 2.15
CA GLY A 238 7.06 17.86 2.69
C GLY A 238 6.33 19.19 2.89
N GLY A 239 5.00 19.17 3.06
CA GLY A 239 4.19 20.37 3.24
C GLY A 239 3.95 21.18 1.96
N LEU A 240 4.15 20.56 0.78
CA LEU A 240 3.85 21.20 -0.50
C LEU A 240 2.39 21.67 -0.57
N SER A 241 2.19 22.93 -0.93
CA SER A 241 0.87 23.48 -1.30
C SER A 241 0.69 23.70 -2.80
N ALA A 242 1.77 23.64 -3.59
CA ALA A 242 1.76 23.85 -5.04
C ALA A 242 2.94 23.15 -5.74
N SER A 243 2.83 22.98 -7.07
CA SER A 243 3.90 22.46 -7.92
C SER A 243 5.13 23.39 -7.92
N LYS A 244 6.34 22.81 -7.91
CA LYS A 244 7.57 23.54 -8.15
C LYS A 244 7.92 23.51 -9.63
N ILE A 245 8.35 24.66 -10.15
CA ILE A 245 8.84 24.78 -11.53
C ILE A 245 9.96 23.74 -11.76
N HIS A 246 9.90 23.06 -12.91
CA HIS A 246 10.93 22.11 -13.33
C HIS A 246 12.19 22.86 -13.77
N SER A 247 13.35 22.31 -13.46
CA SER A 247 14.63 22.83 -13.92
C SER A 247 15.35 21.70 -14.65
N TYR A 248 15.62 21.92 -15.94
CA TYR A 248 16.45 21.02 -16.72
C TYR A 248 17.90 21.08 -16.21
N SER A 249 18.56 19.93 -16.21
CA SER A 249 19.98 19.79 -15.87
C SER A 249 20.73 19.20 -17.06
N GLU A 250 22.02 18.87 -16.89
CA GLU A 250 22.79 18.14 -17.90
C GLU A 250 22.28 16.70 -18.12
N HIS A 251 21.52 16.16 -17.16
CA HIS A 251 21.00 14.80 -17.22
C HIS A 251 19.46 14.75 -17.24
N LEU A 252 18.93 13.75 -17.95
CA LEU A 252 17.55 13.29 -17.87
C LEU A 252 17.45 12.23 -16.78
N ASN A 253 16.87 12.60 -15.64
CA ASN A 253 16.78 11.77 -14.45
C ASN A 253 15.41 11.08 -14.38
N LEU A 254 15.40 9.79 -14.73
CA LEU A 254 14.23 8.92 -14.62
C LEU A 254 14.24 8.22 -13.26
N CYS A 255 13.32 8.57 -12.35
CA CYS A 255 13.41 8.13 -10.95
C CYS A 255 12.30 7.16 -10.57
N HIS A 256 12.68 6.00 -10.04
CA HIS A 256 11.79 5.04 -9.39
C HIS A 256 11.94 5.08 -7.87
N PHE A 257 10.81 5.08 -7.16
CA PHE A 257 10.75 5.01 -5.71
C PHE A 257 9.91 3.80 -5.27
N GLY A 258 10.50 2.94 -4.45
CA GLY A 258 9.82 1.78 -3.88
C GLY A 258 10.63 0.49 -4.01
N SER A 259 10.03 -0.61 -3.54
CA SER A 259 10.62 -1.93 -3.67
C SER A 259 10.35 -2.49 -5.06
N LEU A 260 11.40 -3.03 -5.68
CA LEU A 260 11.32 -3.78 -6.93
C LEU A 260 11.12 -5.27 -6.66
N ALA A 261 10.53 -5.96 -7.63
CA ALA A 261 10.34 -7.41 -7.64
C ALA A 261 10.26 -7.89 -9.09
N ASN A 262 10.32 -9.20 -9.33
CA ASN A 262 10.35 -9.75 -10.69
C ASN A 262 9.13 -9.32 -11.54
N ASP A 263 7.97 -9.12 -10.91
CA ASP A 263 6.74 -8.64 -11.56
C ASP A 263 6.75 -7.13 -11.85
N ARG A 264 7.63 -6.36 -11.20
CA ARG A 264 7.77 -4.90 -11.30
C ARG A 264 9.26 -4.51 -11.36
N SER A 265 9.92 -4.98 -12.40
CA SER A 265 11.37 -4.84 -12.61
C SER A 265 11.71 -3.63 -13.51
N LEU A 266 12.87 -3.00 -13.28
CA LEU A 266 13.42 -1.96 -14.17
C LEU A 266 14.09 -2.57 -15.42
N SER A 267 14.28 -3.90 -15.46
CA SER A 267 14.90 -4.59 -16.60
C SER A 267 14.22 -4.30 -17.95
N SER A 268 12.90 -4.10 -17.98
CA SER A 268 12.15 -3.72 -19.19
C SER A 268 12.58 -2.35 -19.72
N ILE A 269 12.77 -1.38 -18.82
CA ILE A 269 13.25 -0.03 -19.15
C ILE A 269 14.70 -0.08 -19.64
N LEU A 270 15.58 -0.83 -18.96
CA LEU A 270 16.98 -0.95 -19.38
C LEU A 270 17.11 -1.56 -20.78
N ARG A 271 16.28 -2.56 -21.11
CA ARG A 271 16.24 -3.14 -22.47
C ARG A 271 15.76 -2.13 -23.49
N ALA A 272 14.72 -1.34 -23.18
CA ALA A 272 14.22 -0.30 -24.07
C ALA A 272 15.26 0.80 -24.35
N LEU A 273 16.08 1.14 -23.34
CA LEU A 273 17.17 2.10 -23.51
C LEU A 273 18.25 1.64 -24.50
N VAL A 274 18.47 0.33 -24.67
CA VAL A 274 19.41 -0.18 -25.69
C VAL A 274 18.96 0.24 -27.09
N ALA A 275 17.67 0.07 -27.41
CA ALA A 275 17.12 0.50 -28.70
C ALA A 275 17.25 2.02 -28.88
N LEU A 276 17.03 2.79 -27.82
CA LEU A 276 17.20 4.23 -27.83
C LEU A 276 18.66 4.63 -28.13
N PHE A 277 19.64 4.05 -27.44
CA PHE A 277 21.05 4.38 -27.61
C PHE A 277 21.60 3.97 -28.98
N ASN A 278 21.08 2.90 -29.58
CA ASN A 278 21.43 2.56 -30.96
C ASN A 278 20.94 3.63 -31.96
N LYS A 279 19.83 4.30 -31.66
CA LYS A 279 19.24 5.34 -32.51
C LYS A 279 19.79 6.73 -32.22
N PHE A 280 20.05 7.04 -30.95
CA PHE A 280 20.60 8.30 -30.44
C PHE A 280 21.76 7.99 -29.49
N PRO A 281 22.98 7.74 -30.00
CA PRO A 281 24.12 7.40 -29.16
C PRO A 281 24.42 8.44 -28.07
N GLU A 282 24.17 9.72 -28.35
CA GLU A 282 24.36 10.82 -27.40
C GLU A 282 23.45 10.73 -26.17
N ALA A 283 22.31 10.03 -26.25
CA ALA A 283 21.37 9.92 -25.14
C ALA A 283 21.95 9.16 -23.95
N ARG A 284 22.95 8.30 -24.17
CA ARG A 284 23.61 7.54 -23.10
C ARG A 284 24.33 8.46 -22.10
N GLU A 285 24.94 9.53 -22.60
CA GLU A 285 25.68 10.48 -21.76
C GLU A 285 24.71 11.28 -20.86
N CYS A 286 23.49 11.52 -21.35
CA CYS A 286 22.49 12.34 -20.68
C CYS A 286 21.54 11.56 -19.76
N ILE A 287 21.20 10.30 -20.07
CA ILE A 287 20.15 9.58 -19.33
C ILE A 287 20.69 8.91 -18.07
N ARG A 288 20.01 9.12 -16.94
CA ARG A 288 20.22 8.38 -15.69
C ARG A 288 18.90 7.79 -15.20
N VAL A 289 18.94 6.52 -14.82
CA VAL A 289 17.83 5.84 -14.15
C VAL A 289 18.19 5.71 -12.67
N HIS A 290 17.36 6.22 -11.78
CA HIS A 290 17.59 6.17 -10.35
C HIS A 290 16.61 5.22 -9.67
N ALA A 291 17.13 4.29 -8.87
CA ALA A 291 16.33 3.41 -8.04
C ALA A 291 16.52 3.76 -6.55
N TYR A 292 15.46 4.25 -5.93
CA TYR A 292 15.39 4.52 -4.49
C TYR A 292 14.49 3.48 -3.81
N GLY A 293 14.95 2.87 -2.72
CA GLY A 293 14.18 1.89 -1.96
C GLY A 293 14.95 0.64 -1.57
N ALA A 294 14.30 -0.52 -1.66
CA ALA A 294 14.91 -1.80 -1.36
C ALA A 294 16.01 -2.16 -2.39
N PRO A 295 16.84 -3.20 -2.14
CA PRO A 295 17.75 -3.72 -3.14
C PRO A 295 17.04 -4.05 -4.46
N LEU A 296 17.78 -3.91 -5.57
CA LEU A 296 17.29 -4.23 -6.91
C LEU A 296 16.80 -5.69 -6.99
N ASP A 297 15.76 -5.93 -7.79
CA ASP A 297 15.28 -7.28 -8.08
C ASP A 297 16.30 -8.06 -8.95
N PRO A 298 16.28 -9.41 -8.90
CA PRO A 298 17.20 -10.23 -9.68
C PRO A 298 17.23 -9.92 -11.17
N LEU A 299 16.08 -9.63 -11.80
CA LEU A 299 16.01 -9.36 -13.23
C LEU A 299 16.67 -8.02 -13.58
N THR A 300 16.50 -7.00 -12.74
CA THR A 300 17.19 -5.71 -12.92
C THR A 300 18.70 -5.89 -12.76
N VAL A 301 19.16 -6.62 -11.74
CA VAL A 301 20.60 -6.88 -11.53
C VAL A 301 21.21 -7.61 -12.73
N GLU A 302 20.53 -8.65 -13.23
CA GLU A 302 20.95 -9.39 -14.41
C GLU A 302 21.01 -8.49 -15.66
N ALA A 303 19.98 -7.66 -15.86
CA ALA A 303 19.93 -6.74 -16.99
C ALA A 303 21.06 -5.70 -16.95
N VAL A 304 21.39 -5.15 -15.79
CA VAL A 304 22.53 -4.22 -15.64
C VAL A 304 23.82 -4.87 -16.13
N LYS A 305 24.12 -6.08 -15.66
CA LYS A 305 25.34 -6.80 -16.01
C LYS A 305 25.39 -7.18 -17.49
N ASN A 306 24.30 -7.75 -18.02
CA ASN A 306 24.27 -8.28 -19.39
C ASN A 306 24.25 -7.17 -20.44
N LEU A 307 23.66 -6.01 -20.12
CA LEU A 307 23.55 -4.87 -21.02
C LEU A 307 24.62 -3.79 -20.77
N GLN A 308 25.51 -4.00 -19.79
CA GLN A 308 26.54 -3.04 -19.37
C GLN A 308 25.94 -1.65 -19.06
N MET A 309 25.02 -1.59 -18.09
CA MET A 309 24.25 -0.39 -17.73
C MET A 309 24.64 0.18 -16.36
N GLU A 310 25.84 -0.10 -15.86
CA GLU A 310 26.33 0.35 -14.54
C GLU A 310 26.47 1.88 -14.43
N ASP A 311 26.76 2.55 -15.55
CA ASP A 311 26.80 4.02 -15.69
C ASP A 311 25.41 4.66 -15.82
N ILE A 312 24.39 3.87 -16.17
CA ILE A 312 23.02 4.34 -16.40
C ILE A 312 22.12 4.15 -15.18
N LEU A 313 22.15 2.96 -14.55
CA LEU A 313 21.31 2.67 -13.39
C LEU A 313 22.04 2.95 -12.07
N LEU A 314 21.56 3.94 -11.34
CA LEU A 314 22.08 4.34 -10.04
C LEU A 314 21.15 3.87 -8.91
N ALA A 315 21.57 2.82 -8.20
CA ALA A 315 20.84 2.30 -7.04
C ALA A 315 21.26 3.04 -5.75
N HIS A 316 20.35 3.83 -5.19
CA HIS A 316 20.60 4.65 -3.99
C HIS A 316 20.24 3.94 -2.68
N GLY A 317 19.45 2.86 -2.77
CA GLY A 317 18.90 2.19 -1.61
C GLY A 317 17.87 3.06 -0.87
N ARG A 318 17.64 2.74 0.40
CA ARG A 318 16.62 3.40 1.22
C ARG A 318 17.19 4.68 1.85
N LEU A 319 16.44 5.77 1.72
CA LEU A 319 16.79 7.03 2.36
C LEU A 319 16.31 7.02 3.81
N GLU A 320 17.25 6.87 4.74
CA GLU A 320 16.98 6.93 6.17
C GLU A 320 16.88 8.37 6.68
N LYS A 321 16.48 8.55 7.94
CA LYS A 321 16.53 9.85 8.62
C LYS A 321 17.94 10.44 8.51
N ASP A 322 18.02 11.70 8.12
CA ASP A 322 19.28 12.44 8.13
C ASP A 322 19.59 12.92 9.54
N ALA A 323 20.74 12.52 10.07
CA ALA A 323 21.19 12.89 11.40
C ALA A 323 21.59 14.37 11.50
N VAL A 324 21.99 15.00 10.39
CA VAL A 324 22.45 16.40 10.37
C VAL A 324 21.27 17.35 10.25
N THR A 325 20.42 17.17 9.23
CA THR A 325 19.28 18.08 9.00
C THR A 325 18.05 17.73 9.85
N GLY A 326 18.02 16.54 10.45
CA GLY A 326 16.88 16.03 11.21
C GLY A 326 15.71 15.54 10.35
N LYS A 327 15.76 15.73 9.03
CA LYS A 327 14.72 15.31 8.08
C LYS A 327 14.51 13.80 8.14
N SER A 328 13.26 13.39 8.22
CA SER A 328 12.84 11.99 8.11
C SER A 328 13.18 11.41 6.74
N GLY A 329 13.26 10.07 6.67
CA GLY A 329 13.44 9.37 5.39
C GLY A 329 12.34 9.70 4.37
N ARG A 330 11.08 9.87 4.83
CA ARG A 330 9.95 10.27 3.99
C ARG A 330 10.19 11.65 3.37
N GLU A 331 10.55 12.65 4.16
CA GLU A 331 10.86 14.01 3.65
C GLU A 331 11.98 13.99 2.60
N ARG A 332 13.04 13.19 2.82
CA ARG A 332 14.14 13.06 1.86
C ARG A 332 13.72 12.37 0.57
N VAL A 333 12.90 11.32 0.65
CA VAL A 333 12.32 10.64 -0.53
C VAL A 333 11.54 11.64 -1.38
N ILE A 334 10.77 12.48 -0.73
CA ILE A 334 9.94 13.49 -1.38
C ILE A 334 10.79 14.54 -2.12
N GLU A 335 11.85 15.03 -1.50
CA GLU A 335 12.79 15.96 -2.15
C GLU A 335 13.44 15.32 -3.39
N LYS A 336 13.74 14.03 -3.32
CA LYS A 336 14.23 13.27 -4.47
C LYS A 336 13.17 13.07 -5.55
N MET A 337 11.90 12.85 -5.18
CA MET A 337 10.81 12.81 -6.15
C MET A 337 10.65 14.16 -6.87
N GLN A 338 10.71 15.28 -6.13
CA GLN A 338 10.61 16.63 -6.70
C GLN A 338 11.79 17.03 -7.59
N SER A 339 12.95 16.39 -7.46
CA SER A 339 14.13 16.66 -8.30
C SER A 339 14.21 15.76 -9.52
N ALA A 340 13.30 14.79 -9.67
CA ALA A 340 13.23 13.97 -10.88
C ALA A 340 12.74 14.79 -12.08
N ASP A 341 13.23 14.45 -13.27
CA ASP A 341 12.66 14.94 -14.53
C ASP A 341 11.38 14.16 -14.85
N VAL A 342 11.42 12.83 -14.72
CA VAL A 342 10.26 11.95 -14.90
C VAL A 342 10.24 10.87 -13.81
N LEU A 343 9.07 10.63 -13.24
CA LEU A 343 8.84 9.59 -12.24
C LEU A 343 8.40 8.29 -12.88
N ILE A 344 9.12 7.20 -12.62
CA ILE A 344 8.79 5.87 -13.13
C ILE A 344 7.79 5.20 -12.19
N LEU A 345 6.59 4.94 -12.70
CA LEU A 345 5.55 4.19 -12.03
C LEU A 345 5.42 2.77 -12.63
N LEU A 346 6.14 1.81 -12.04
CA LEU A 346 5.92 0.38 -12.30
C LEU A 346 4.69 -0.12 -11.53
N HIS A 347 3.77 -0.80 -12.22
CA HIS A 347 2.62 -1.43 -11.60
C HIS A 347 2.94 -2.87 -11.15
N GLY A 348 3.21 -3.75 -12.11
CA GLY A 348 3.30 -5.19 -11.90
C GLY A 348 2.81 -5.90 -13.17
N ASN A 349 2.77 -7.24 -13.15
CA ASN A 349 2.16 -8.04 -14.21
C ASN A 349 1.26 -9.18 -13.69
N ASP A 350 1.09 -9.28 -12.37
CA ASP A 350 0.17 -10.22 -11.73
C ASP A 350 -1.29 -9.78 -11.87
N GLU A 351 -2.22 -10.73 -11.77
CA GLU A 351 -3.65 -10.49 -11.97
C GLU A 351 -4.28 -9.52 -10.96
N TRP A 352 -3.79 -9.49 -9.71
CA TRP A 352 -4.29 -8.52 -8.74
C TRP A 352 -4.03 -7.06 -9.19
N CYS A 353 -3.06 -6.80 -10.08
CA CYS A 353 -2.75 -5.46 -10.57
C CYS A 353 -3.95 -4.85 -11.31
N ALA A 354 -4.81 -5.67 -11.92
CA ALA A 354 -6.03 -5.19 -12.54
C ALA A 354 -7.02 -4.53 -11.53
N GLU A 355 -6.84 -4.78 -10.22
CA GLU A 355 -7.73 -4.34 -9.15
C GLU A 355 -7.06 -3.50 -8.06
N TYR A 356 -5.75 -3.24 -8.10
CA TYR A 356 -5.08 -2.37 -7.13
C TYR A 356 -4.33 -1.22 -7.82
N ILE A 357 -4.09 -0.15 -7.06
CA ILE A 357 -3.27 0.99 -7.51
C ILE A 357 -2.05 1.08 -6.58
N PRO A 358 -0.81 1.12 -7.12
CA PRO A 358 0.39 1.25 -6.30
C PRO A 358 0.34 2.51 -5.44
N SER A 359 0.56 2.37 -4.12
CA SER A 359 0.44 3.48 -3.17
C SER A 359 1.34 4.68 -3.49
N LYS A 360 2.54 4.43 -4.05
CA LYS A 360 3.48 5.48 -4.50
C LYS A 360 2.90 6.43 -5.55
N LEU A 361 1.85 6.02 -6.29
CA LEU A 361 1.17 6.92 -7.22
C LEU A 361 0.69 8.15 -6.46
N TYR A 362 0.06 7.99 -5.30
CA TYR A 362 -0.53 9.11 -4.58
C TYR A 362 0.54 10.13 -4.17
N ASP A 363 1.71 9.70 -3.71
CA ASP A 363 2.84 10.61 -3.47
C ASP A 363 3.29 11.30 -4.77
N TYR A 364 3.41 10.56 -5.88
CA TYR A 364 3.79 11.13 -7.18
C TYR A 364 2.83 12.21 -7.68
N LEU A 365 1.51 12.06 -7.43
CA LEU A 365 0.50 13.04 -7.84
C LEU A 365 0.72 14.43 -7.21
N TRP A 366 1.44 14.49 -6.09
CA TRP A 366 1.80 15.73 -5.42
C TRP A 366 3.18 16.27 -5.80
N THR A 367 3.92 15.65 -6.72
CA THR A 367 5.29 16.09 -7.03
C THR A 367 5.35 17.16 -8.10
N GLY A 368 4.32 17.23 -8.95
CA GLY A 368 4.30 18.11 -10.12
C GLY A 368 5.28 17.68 -11.20
N ARG A 369 5.68 16.40 -11.18
CA ARG A 369 6.56 15.81 -12.20
C ARG A 369 5.78 14.92 -13.15
N PRO A 370 6.15 14.91 -14.45
CA PRO A 370 5.63 13.92 -15.38
C PRO A 370 5.82 12.51 -14.83
N ILE A 371 4.82 11.66 -15.04
CA ILE A 371 4.88 10.25 -14.66
C ILE A 371 4.99 9.43 -15.94
N TRP A 372 5.88 8.46 -15.94
CA TRP A 372 5.87 7.37 -16.90
C TRP A 372 5.30 6.12 -16.23
N GLY A 373 4.03 5.82 -16.55
CA GLY A 373 3.31 4.65 -16.07
C GLY A 373 3.53 3.45 -16.97
N ILE A 374 4.05 2.36 -16.38
CA ILE A 374 4.09 1.04 -17.02
C ILE A 374 3.03 0.18 -16.33
N THR A 375 1.87 0.03 -16.99
CA THR A 375 0.63 -0.44 -16.36
C THR A 375 0.18 -1.81 -16.86
N HIS A 376 -0.60 -2.51 -16.03
CA HIS A 376 -1.15 -3.83 -16.34
C HIS A 376 -2.66 -3.85 -16.13
N ARG A 377 -3.40 -3.73 -17.24
CA ARG A 377 -4.86 -3.95 -17.33
C ARG A 377 -5.67 -3.30 -16.20
N ASN A 378 -5.37 -2.05 -15.87
CA ASN A 378 -6.08 -1.31 -14.83
C ASN A 378 -6.62 0.01 -15.40
N PRO A 379 -7.87 0.03 -15.91
CA PRO A 379 -8.45 1.20 -16.55
C PRO A 379 -8.53 2.42 -15.62
N GLN A 380 -8.73 2.22 -14.31
CA GLN A 380 -8.79 3.31 -13.35
C GLN A 380 -7.41 3.98 -13.19
N LEU A 381 -6.34 3.18 -13.06
CA LEU A 381 -4.97 3.69 -13.02
C LEU A 381 -4.61 4.41 -14.33
N ASP A 382 -4.92 3.79 -15.46
CA ASP A 382 -4.64 4.36 -16.79
C ASP A 382 -5.34 5.71 -16.95
N GLN A 383 -6.62 5.80 -16.57
CA GLN A 383 -7.37 7.07 -16.62
C GLN A 383 -6.77 8.12 -15.68
N MET A 384 -6.39 7.76 -14.45
CA MET A 384 -5.73 8.69 -13.53
C MET A 384 -4.41 9.24 -14.11
N LEU A 385 -3.67 8.43 -14.85
CA LEU A 385 -2.44 8.85 -15.52
C LEU A 385 -2.74 9.74 -16.75
N LEU A 386 -3.70 9.35 -17.58
CA LEU A 386 -4.13 10.09 -18.77
C LEU A 386 -4.70 11.47 -18.45
N ASP A 387 -5.49 11.59 -17.37
CA ASP A 387 -6.05 12.86 -16.87
C ASP A 387 -4.96 13.90 -16.52
N ARG A 388 -3.72 13.43 -16.33
CA ARG A 388 -2.53 14.23 -16.00
C ARG A 388 -1.49 14.20 -17.12
N SER A 389 -1.90 13.74 -18.32
CA SER A 389 -1.07 13.64 -19.51
C SER A 389 0.20 12.80 -19.31
N ALA A 390 0.21 11.84 -18.39
CA ALA A 390 1.37 10.98 -18.16
C ALA A 390 1.80 10.22 -19.43
N TYR A 391 3.08 9.87 -19.50
CA TYR A 391 3.54 8.87 -20.48
C TYR A 391 3.01 7.50 -20.03
N LEU A 392 2.37 6.76 -20.93
CA LEU A 392 1.74 5.49 -20.61
C LEU A 392 2.25 4.39 -21.53
N SER A 393 2.63 3.25 -20.95
CA SER A 393 3.06 2.05 -21.67
C SER A 393 2.38 0.82 -21.06
N PRO A 394 1.69 0.00 -21.85
CA PRO A 394 1.27 -1.32 -21.39
C PRO A 394 2.51 -2.17 -21.04
N GLN A 395 2.52 -2.78 -19.85
CA GLN A 395 3.64 -3.59 -19.36
C GLN A 395 3.99 -4.74 -20.32
N SER A 396 2.98 -5.32 -20.98
CA SER A 396 3.13 -6.42 -21.93
C SER A 396 3.64 -6.01 -23.31
N ASP A 397 3.70 -4.72 -23.62
CA ASP A 397 4.08 -4.20 -24.94
C ASP A 397 5.46 -3.55 -24.88
N VAL A 398 6.48 -4.34 -25.25
CA VAL A 398 7.87 -3.88 -25.31
C VAL A 398 8.02 -2.70 -26.26
N LYS A 399 7.28 -2.69 -27.39
CA LYS A 399 7.41 -1.62 -28.36
C LYS A 399 6.82 -0.31 -27.84
N ALA A 400 5.72 -0.37 -27.09
CA ALA A 400 5.17 0.80 -26.43
C ALA A 400 6.12 1.38 -25.36
N ILE A 401 6.88 0.53 -24.65
CA ILE A 401 7.91 0.98 -23.69
C ILE A 401 9.07 1.67 -24.43
N GLU A 402 9.55 1.11 -25.55
CA GLU A 402 10.57 1.74 -26.41
C GLU A 402 10.13 3.11 -26.95
N LEU A 403 8.91 3.19 -27.48
CA LEU A 403 8.38 4.44 -28.01
C LEU A 403 8.18 5.49 -26.92
N ALA A 404 7.78 5.09 -25.72
CA ALA A 404 7.62 6.00 -24.59
C ALA A 404 8.95 6.59 -24.12
N VAL A 405 10.00 5.76 -23.98
CA VAL A 405 11.32 6.28 -23.56
C VAL A 405 11.94 7.16 -24.65
N GLU A 406 11.73 6.84 -25.93
CA GLU A 406 12.12 7.71 -27.04
C GLU A 406 11.41 9.05 -26.98
N ARG A 407 10.10 9.06 -26.76
CA ARG A 407 9.32 10.29 -26.61
C ARG A 407 9.82 11.12 -25.43
N ILE A 408 10.03 10.50 -24.25
CA ILE A 408 10.55 11.18 -23.07
C ILE A 408 11.91 11.84 -23.36
N TRP A 409 12.80 11.14 -24.05
CA TRP A 409 14.09 11.67 -24.46
C TRP A 409 13.96 12.90 -25.37
N LEU A 410 13.13 12.81 -26.40
CA LEU A 410 12.91 13.92 -27.34
C LEU A 410 12.27 15.13 -26.65
N ASP A 411 11.30 14.89 -25.78
CA ASP A 411 10.63 15.95 -25.01
C ASP A 411 11.60 16.62 -24.03
N TRP A 412 12.47 15.86 -23.36
CA TRP A 412 13.51 16.44 -22.50
C TRP A 412 14.57 17.22 -23.29
N ARG A 413 15.05 16.67 -24.41
CA ARG A 413 16.06 17.33 -25.27
C ARG A 413 15.58 18.69 -25.78
N ASN A 414 14.28 18.80 -26.08
CA ASN A 414 13.64 20.03 -26.53
C ASN A 414 13.12 20.91 -25.39
N GLN A 415 13.41 20.56 -24.13
CA GLN A 415 12.94 21.25 -22.92
C GLN A 415 11.42 21.43 -22.85
N GLN A 416 10.68 20.43 -23.32
CA GLN A 416 9.22 20.43 -23.43
C GLN A 416 8.58 19.21 -22.75
N LEU A 417 9.20 18.69 -21.68
CA LEU A 417 8.58 17.64 -20.87
C LEU A 417 7.16 18.07 -20.47
N ILE A 418 6.27 17.07 -20.41
CA ILE A 418 4.87 17.27 -20.07
C ILE A 418 4.75 18.02 -18.75
N GLU A 419 4.02 19.14 -18.76
CA GLU A 419 3.61 19.84 -17.55
C GLU A 419 2.34 19.15 -17.01
N PRO A 420 2.43 18.33 -15.94
CA PRO A 420 1.29 17.57 -15.48
C PRO A 420 0.23 18.50 -14.89
N LYS A 421 -1.04 18.21 -15.17
CA LYS A 421 -2.15 18.87 -14.48
C LYS A 421 -2.09 18.56 -12.99
N TRP A 422 -2.03 19.59 -12.16
CA TRP A 422 -1.96 19.44 -10.70
C TRP A 422 -3.31 19.01 -10.12
N LEU A 423 -3.51 17.70 -10.03
CA LEU A 423 -4.70 17.07 -9.45
C LEU A 423 -4.24 16.07 -8.37
N PRO A 424 -3.80 16.50 -7.19
CA PRO A 424 -3.43 15.58 -6.13
C PRO A 424 -4.65 14.85 -5.56
N VAL A 425 -4.40 13.64 -5.03
CA VAL A 425 -5.40 12.88 -4.26
C VAL A 425 -4.90 12.82 -2.82
N GLY A 426 -5.58 13.57 -1.95
CA GLY A 426 -5.17 13.74 -0.55
C GLY A 426 -5.88 12.80 0.42
N VAL A 427 -5.26 12.61 1.58
CA VAL A 427 -5.82 11.81 2.67
C VAL A 427 -7.03 12.50 3.30
N ASP A 428 -7.07 13.83 3.25
CA ASP A 428 -8.23 14.67 3.61
C ASP A 428 -9.49 14.26 2.85
N GLN A 429 -9.39 14.02 1.54
CA GLN A 429 -10.50 13.58 0.69
C GLN A 429 -11.02 12.21 1.14
N ALA A 430 -10.09 11.28 1.44
CA ALA A 430 -10.43 9.95 1.94
C ALA A 430 -11.13 10.03 3.30
N ALA A 431 -10.57 10.79 4.25
CA ALA A 431 -11.11 10.98 5.58
C ALA A 431 -12.50 11.61 5.53
N TYR A 432 -12.68 12.69 4.75
CA TYR A 432 -13.97 13.35 4.56
C TYR A 432 -15.02 12.40 4.00
N ARG A 433 -14.66 11.61 2.97
CA ARG A 433 -15.57 10.63 2.37
C ARG A 433 -16.01 9.58 3.39
N ILE A 434 -15.09 9.02 4.17
CA ILE A 434 -15.39 8.03 5.21
C ILE A 434 -16.32 8.63 6.28
N LEU A 435 -16.00 9.82 6.79
CA LEU A 435 -16.81 10.50 7.82
C LEU A 435 -18.23 10.81 7.32
N SER A 436 -18.35 11.25 6.06
CA SER A 436 -19.64 11.52 5.43
C SER A 436 -20.49 10.26 5.33
N GLU A 437 -19.91 9.12 4.92
CA GLU A 437 -20.64 7.86 4.85
C GLU A 437 -21.03 7.31 6.23
N VAL A 438 -20.18 7.49 7.25
CA VAL A 438 -20.52 7.14 8.64
C VAL A 438 -21.70 7.99 9.14
N GLN A 439 -21.72 9.28 8.84
CA GLN A 439 -22.82 10.17 9.21
C GLN A 439 -24.13 9.74 8.52
N LYS A 440 -24.12 9.55 7.20
CA LYS A 440 -25.29 9.08 6.45
C LYS A 440 -25.82 7.75 6.96
N ASN A 441 -24.93 6.82 7.32
CA ASN A 441 -25.35 5.53 7.85
C ASN A 441 -26.02 5.64 9.23
N THR A 442 -25.52 6.56 10.06
CA THR A 442 -26.13 6.87 11.36
C THR A 442 -27.53 7.46 11.17
N GLU A 443 -27.69 8.39 10.23
CA GLU A 443 -28.98 9.01 9.89
C GLU A 443 -29.99 8.01 9.31
N ARG A 444 -29.54 6.99 8.57
CA ARG A 444 -30.42 5.91 8.06
C ARG A 444 -30.85 4.91 9.14
N SER A 445 -30.11 4.83 10.24
CA SER A 445 -30.33 3.85 11.32
C SER A 445 -31.09 4.44 12.52
N ALA A 446 -31.20 5.76 12.57
CA ALA A 446 -32.00 6.51 13.55
C ALA A 446 -33.45 6.64 13.05
#